data_AF-A0A7X9R3Q3-F1
#
_entry.id   AF-A0A7X9R3Q3-F1
#
_cell.length_a   1.000
_cell.length_b   1.000
_cell.length_c   1.000
_cell.angle_alpha   90.00
_cell.angle_beta   90.00
_cell.angle_gamma   90.00
#
_symmetry.space_group_name_H-M   'P 1'
#
loop_
_entity.id
_entity.type
_entity.pdbx_description
1 polymer ?
#
loop_
_entity_poly.entity_id
_entity_poly.type
_entity_poly.pdbx_seq_one_letter_code
_entity_poly.pdbx_strand_id
1 'polypeptide(L)' 'MLNDRDSLPKDRRIAGVHCIPITEQGMIMLSWDKAEQQITTIGGRIENGESLEEALEREVMEEVGIYYRYI' A
#
# COMPACT_ATOMS: atom_id res chain seq x y z
N MET A 1 -2.87 -21.77 -1.55
CA MET A 1 -1.72 -21.80 -0.63
C MET A 1 -0.80 -20.66 -1.05
N LEU A 2 -0.69 -19.59 -0.26
CA LEU A 2 0.33 -18.55 -0.47
C LEU A 2 1.63 -19.10 0.15
N ASN A 3 2.45 -19.75 -0.67
CA ASN A 3 3.79 -20.17 -0.31
C ASN A 3 4.79 -19.21 -0.95
N ASP A 4 5.89 -18.97 -0.22
CA ASP A 4 6.83 -17.85 -0.29
C ASP A 4 6.27 -16.51 0.18
N ARG A 5 6.72 -16.09 1.37
CA ARG A 5 6.61 -14.70 1.84
C ARG A 5 7.31 -13.71 0.91
N ASP A 6 8.26 -14.20 0.10
CA ASP A 6 9.22 -13.37 -0.63
C ASP A 6 9.05 -13.41 -2.15
N SER A 7 8.03 -14.12 -2.68
CA SER A 7 7.79 -14.16 -4.12
C SER A 7 6.35 -13.82 -4.50
N LEU A 8 6.24 -12.95 -5.50
CA LEU A 8 4.97 -12.53 -6.05
C LEU A 8 4.31 -13.68 -6.83
N PRO A 9 2.97 -13.77 -6.80
CA PRO A 9 2.28 -14.78 -7.59
C PRO A 9 2.56 -14.58 -9.08
N LYS A 10 2.92 -15.67 -9.76
CA LYS A 10 3.24 -15.68 -11.20
C LYS A 10 2.06 -16.08 -12.09
N ASP A 11 1.02 -16.65 -11.47
CA ASP A 11 -0.15 -17.25 -12.12
C ASP A 11 -1.38 -16.33 -12.11
N ARG A 12 -1.29 -15.17 -11.45
CA ARG A 12 -2.39 -14.21 -11.31
C ARG A 12 -1.83 -12.79 -11.28
N ARG A 13 -2.65 -11.86 -11.76
CA ARG A 13 -2.35 -10.43 -11.70
C ARG A 13 -2.51 -9.92 -10.27
N ILE A 14 -1.55 -9.13 -9.81
CA ILE A 14 -1.68 -8.33 -8.59
C ILE A 14 -2.54 -7.12 -8.94
N ALA A 15 -3.64 -6.93 -8.20
CA ALA A 15 -4.61 -5.88 -8.49
C ALA A 15 -4.32 -4.56 -7.78
N GLY A 16 -3.62 -4.60 -6.65
CA GLY A 16 -3.37 -3.45 -5.80
C GLY A 16 -2.26 -3.72 -4.79
N VAL A 17 -1.82 -2.64 -4.15
CA VAL A 17 -0.77 -2.61 -3.14
C VAL A 17 -1.26 -1.81 -1.94
N HIS A 18 -0.88 -2.24 -0.73
CA HIS A 18 -1.20 -1.52 0.50
C HIS A 18 -0.01 -1.55 1.44
N CYS A 19 0.11 -0.53 2.29
CA CYS A 19 1.08 -0.47 3.37
C CYS A 19 0.44 -0.12 4.71
N ILE A 20 1.20 -0.39 5.78
CA ILE A 20 0.90 0.00 7.15
C ILE A 20 2.16 0.69 7.69
N PRO A 21 2.26 2.02 7.62
CA PRO A 21 3.39 2.74 8.17
C PRO A 21 3.45 2.57 9.69
N ILE A 22 4.67 2.40 10.20
CA ILE A 22 4.95 2.31 11.64
C ILE A 22 5.86 3.48 11.98
N THR A 23 5.44 4.33 12.93
CA THR A 23 6.27 5.44 13.39
C THR A 23 7.44 4.94 14.25
N GLU A 24 8.43 5.78 14.52
CA GLU A 24 9.54 5.45 15.42
C GLU A 24 9.09 5.07 16.84
N GLN A 25 7.90 5.53 17.26
CA GLN A 25 7.30 5.19 18.55
C GLN A 25 6.49 3.88 18.50
N GLY A 26 6.49 3.17 17.38
CA GLY A 26 5.74 1.92 17.20
C GLY A 26 4.24 2.12 16.95
N MET A 27 3.80 3.33 16.59
CA MET A 27 2.40 3.62 16.28
C MET A 27 2.08 3.19 14.85
N ILE A 28 0.92 2.56 14.66
CA ILE A 28 0.40 2.24 13.33
C ILE A 28 -0.37 3.44 12.77
N MET A 29 -0.09 3.78 11.51
CA MET A 29 -0.87 4.75 10.76
C MET A 29 -1.89 4.04 9.86
N LEU A 30 -3.13 4.53 9.91
CA LEU A 30 -4.24 4.13 9.03
C LEU A 30 -4.84 5.39 8.41
N SER A 31 -5.43 5.28 7.22
CA SER A 31 -6.11 6.38 6.54
C SER A 31 -7.60 6.43 6.92
N TRP A 32 -8.15 7.65 6.97
CA TRP A 32 -9.60 7.86 7.08
C TRP A 32 -10.18 8.09 5.69
N ASP A 33 -10.88 7.10 5.16
CA ASP A 33 -11.63 7.23 3.92
C ASP A 33 -12.91 8.03 4.19
N LYS A 34 -12.93 9.26 3.66
CA LYS A 34 -14.06 10.18 3.83
C LYS A 34 -15.29 9.76 3.02
N ALA A 35 -15.11 9.08 1.90
CA ALA A 35 -16.20 8.67 1.03
C ALA A 35 -16.93 7.47 1.64
N GLU A 36 -16.18 6.46 2.07
CA GLU A 36 -16.71 5.23 2.65
C GLU A 36 -16.95 5.31 4.17
N GLN A 37 -16.56 6.43 4.80
CA GLN A 37 -16.69 6.68 6.24
C GLN A 37 -16.04 5.59 7.12
N GLN A 38 -14.86 5.12 6.73
CA GLN A 38 -14.15 4.04 7.43
C GLN A 38 -12.64 4.29 7.58
N ILE A 39 -12.04 3.63 8.56
CA ILE A 39 -10.58 3.58 8.73
C ILE A 39 -10.06 2.40 7.89
N THR A 40 -9.05 2.65 7.07
CA THR A 40 -8.47 1.63 6.17
C THR A 40 -6.93 1.71 6.14
N THR A 41 -6.30 0.71 5.53
CA THR A 41 -4.89 0.74 5.18
C THR A 41 -4.66 1.67 3.99
N ILE A 42 -3.46 2.25 3.89
CA ILE A 42 -3.12 3.14 2.79
C ILE A 42 -2.78 2.31 1.55
N GLY A 43 -3.38 2.62 0.41
CA GLY A 43 -3.07 1.96 -0.85
C GLY A 43 -4.26 1.76 -1.76
N GLY A 44 -3.96 1.39 -3.01
CA GLY A 44 -4.98 1.26 -4.04
C GLY A 44 -4.56 0.36 -5.19
N ARG A 45 -5.11 0.64 -6.38
CA ARG A 45 -4.96 -0.23 -7.55
C ARG A 45 -3.65 0.09 -8.27
N ILE A 46 -3.02 -0.95 -8.81
CA ILE A 46 -1.85 -0.77 -9.68
C ILE A 46 -2.33 -0.32 -11.06
N GLU A 47 -1.78 0.79 -11.56
CA GLU A 47 -2.05 1.27 -12.91
C GLU A 47 -1.19 0.56 -13.96
N ASN A 48 -1.54 0.74 -15.24
CA ASN A 48 -0.85 0.03 -16.31
C ASN A 48 0.58 0.56 -16.49
N GLY A 49 1.56 -0.33 -16.33
CA GLY A 49 2.98 -0.02 -16.54
C GLY A 49 3.71 0.38 -15.26
N GLU A 50 3.01 0.51 -14.12
CA GLU A 50 3.65 0.73 -12.81
C GLU A 50 4.24 -0.56 -12.25
N SER A 51 5.41 -0.45 -11.62
CA SER A 51 5.89 -1.42 -10.64
C SER A 51 5.06 -1.37 -9.35
N LEU A 52 5.22 -2.38 -8.48
CA LEU A 52 4.53 -2.37 -7.18
C LEU A 52 4.98 -1.22 -6.29
N GLU A 53 6.26 -0.85 -6.35
CA GLU A 53 6.81 0.26 -5.57
C GLU A 53 6.29 1.60 -6.08
N GLU A 54 6.30 1.83 -7.39
CA GLU A 54 5.75 3.07 -7.99
C GLU A 54 4.26 3.24 -7.66
N ALA A 55 3.48 2.16 -7.78
CA ALA A 55 2.06 2.18 -7.40
C ALA A 55 1.89 2.53 -5.92
N LEU A 56 2.71 1.94 -5.03
CA LEU A 56 2.59 2.21 -3.60
C LEU A 56 3.01 3.64 -3.25
N GLU A 57 4.08 4.17 -3.87
CA GLU A 57 4.51 5.56 -3.71
C GLU A 57 3.43 6.55 -4.16
N ARG A 58 2.81 6.33 -5.32
CA ARG A 58 1.70 7.15 -5.80
C ARG A 58 0.53 7.13 -4.83
N GLU A 59 0.04 5.94 -4.46
CA GLU A 59 -1.13 5.79 -3.59
C GLU A 59 -0.93 6.42 -2.21
N VAL A 60 0.26 6.27 -1.61
CA VAL A 60 0.56 6.90 -0.31
C VAL A 60 0.52 8.43 -0.42
N MET A 61 1.03 9.00 -1.52
CA MET A 61 0.96 10.44 -1.74
C MET A 61 -0.48 10.91 -1.99
N GLU A 62 -1.27 10.18 -2.77
CA GLU A 62 -2.65 10.53 -3.12
C GLU A 62 -3.61 10.48 -1.92
N GLU A 63 -3.52 9.43 -1.10
CA GLU A 63 -4.47 9.22 -0.01
C GLU A 63 -4.15 10.01 1.25
N VAL A 64 -2.86 10.17 1.58
CA VAL A 64 -2.44 10.74 2.87
C VAL A 64 -1.36 11.81 2.76
N GLY A 65 -0.82 12.09 1.56
CA GLY A 65 0.07 13.23 1.31
C GLY A 65 1.44 13.12 2.00
N ILE A 66 1.96 11.90 2.17
CA ILE A 66 3.28 11.68 2.80
C ILE A 66 4.24 10.98 1.84
N TYR A 67 5.53 11.11 2.15
CA TYR A 67 6.57 10.24 1.61
C TYR A 67 6.99 9.26 2.69
N TYR A 68 7.31 8.03 2.30
CA TYR A 68 7.83 7.01 3.20
C TYR A 68 9.23 6.58 2.76
N ARG A 69 9.94 5.93 3.68
CA ARG A 69 11.25 5.34 3.41
C ARG A 69 11.23 3.91 3.91
N TYR A 70 11.72 2.99 3.10
CA TYR A 70 12.03 1.64 3.54
C TYR A 70 13.17 1.71 4.56
N ILE A 71 12.95 1.12 5.74
CA ILE A 71 13.93 0.95 6.82
C ILE A 71 14.53 -0.46 6.76
#